data_AF-A0A1W2E371-F1
#
_entry.id   AF-A0A1W2E371-F1
#
_cell.length_a   1.000
_cell.length_b   1.000
_cell.length_c   1.000
_cell.angle_alpha   90.00
_cell.angle_beta   90.00
_cell.angle_gamma   90.00
#
_symmetry.space_group_name_H-M   'P 1'
#
loop_
_entity.id
_entity.type
_entity.pdbx_description
1 polymer ?
#
loop_
_entity_poly.entity_id
_entity_poly.type
_entity_poly.pdbx_seq_one_letter_code
_entity_poly.pdbx_strand_id
1 'polypeptide(L)'
;MKKSTFNTALVVGALLLFMTGAYTVLKPPAQKPTPTPTPTAPTEQAPTPAPAAPAPQPIPGVPAFDVSKYPNEPQVRVYMADKGSITTMALEMYIEGVIAQEMEPDWPMEALAAQAIASRTLTISAIEAGTIKRLHNADVSTSKEELQAYAPQKVNDSVRQAVASTRGEILLYAGGLVNSIYSSCNGQIGATREESFPKEIAHPTPYFQPVTDNCFKYAPENVKSWTVKIPGSQVAAAIGYNGSPADIRILEKGPSGRILYIGAGSKKMYGSDFRRAVGYDRLKSTLITEMTYEGGNFVFKGLGWGNGVGLCQWGAYTFAKDGKQAKDIIKHYYPGAEVKKLWK
;
A
#
# COMPACT_ATOMS: atom_id res chain seq x y z
N MET A 1 38.36 43.58 -2.62
CA MET A 1 39.12 43.56 -1.34
C MET A 1 39.01 42.13 -0.81
N LYS A 2 39.84 41.15 -1.19
CA LYS A 2 41.23 40.81 -0.80
C LYS A 2 41.51 40.73 0.71
N LYS A 3 41.97 39.52 1.10
CA LYS A 3 42.70 39.04 2.30
C LYS A 3 41.82 38.55 3.45
N SER A 4 41.85 37.27 3.88
CA SER A 4 42.94 36.32 4.21
C SER A 4 43.59 36.57 5.58
N THR A 5 43.56 35.50 6.38
CA THR A 5 44.47 35.08 7.48
C THR A 5 44.56 35.94 8.75
N PHE A 6 44.48 35.31 9.93
CA PHE A 6 45.68 34.86 10.65
C PHE A 6 45.37 34.00 11.90
N ASN A 7 46.14 32.91 12.04
CA ASN A 7 46.40 32.16 13.27
C ASN A 7 47.10 33.05 14.31
N THR A 8 46.93 32.77 15.60
CA THR A 8 47.99 33.01 16.59
C THR A 8 48.01 31.90 17.66
N ALA A 9 49.18 31.29 17.81
CA ALA A 9 49.60 30.38 18.88
C ALA A 9 49.89 31.18 20.17
N LEU A 10 49.53 30.72 21.39
CA LEU A 10 50.28 29.84 22.32
C LEU A 10 51.44 30.54 23.07
N VAL A 11 51.42 30.54 24.42
CA VAL A 11 52.51 30.47 25.45
C VAL A 11 51.84 30.69 26.83
N VAL A 12 51.62 29.70 27.73
CA VAL A 12 52.50 28.96 28.68
C VAL A 12 52.80 29.70 30.00
N GLY A 13 52.55 28.99 31.13
CA GLY A 13 53.02 29.28 32.50
C GLY A 13 52.10 28.62 33.56
N ALA A 14 52.15 27.30 33.77
CA ALA A 14 53.03 26.57 34.70
C ALA A 14 52.84 26.91 36.18
N LEU A 15 52.18 26.01 36.93
CA LEU A 15 52.42 25.81 38.36
C LEU A 15 52.27 24.32 38.70
N LEU A 16 53.41 23.71 38.98
CA LEU A 16 53.59 22.35 39.48
C LEU A 16 53.42 22.34 41.00
N LEU A 17 52.70 21.36 41.52
CA LEU A 17 52.92 20.85 42.87
C LEU A 17 52.69 19.32 42.87
N PHE A 18 53.78 18.62 43.17
CA PHE A 18 53.89 17.18 43.33
C PHE A 18 53.07 16.69 44.53
N MET A 19 52.42 15.53 44.39
CA MET A 19 52.35 14.52 45.45
C MET A 19 51.97 13.14 44.86
N THR A 20 52.96 12.25 44.81
CA THR A 20 52.94 10.82 45.18
C THR A 20 51.72 9.95 44.83
N GLY A 21 51.95 8.84 44.12
CA GLY A 21 51.20 7.60 44.39
C GLY A 21 50.94 6.67 43.21
N ALA A 22 51.80 5.65 43.08
CA ALA A 22 51.53 4.31 42.54
C ALA A 22 50.99 4.16 41.10
N TYR A 23 51.87 3.66 40.22
CA TYR A 23 51.48 2.86 39.06
C TYR A 23 50.73 1.61 39.53
N THR A 24 49.40 1.59 39.37
CA THR A 24 48.65 0.34 39.31
C THR A 24 48.37 0.02 37.86
N VAL A 25 49.01 -1.07 37.40
CA VAL A 25 48.64 -1.83 36.21
C VAL A 25 47.12 -2.02 36.20
N LEU A 26 46.47 -1.62 35.11
CA LEU A 26 45.05 -1.87 34.85
C LEU A 26 44.78 -3.37 35.02
N LYS A 27 43.95 -3.72 36.01
CA LYS A 27 43.49 -5.10 36.22
C LYS A 27 42.74 -5.57 34.97
N PRO A 28 42.97 -6.81 34.50
CA PRO A 28 42.09 -7.44 33.53
C PRO A 28 40.65 -7.45 34.06
N PRO A 29 39.63 -7.38 33.18
CA PRO A 29 38.24 -7.51 33.60
C PRO A 29 38.04 -8.85 34.34
N ALA A 30 37.18 -8.83 35.37
CA ALA A 30 36.87 -9.99 36.19
C ALA A 30 36.51 -11.21 35.33
N GLN A 31 37.05 -12.38 35.69
CA GLN A 31 36.65 -13.65 35.08
C GLN A 31 35.15 -13.86 35.26
N LYS A 32 34.46 -14.18 34.15
CA LYS A 32 33.08 -14.66 34.20
C LYS A 32 32.99 -15.86 35.14
N PRO A 33 31.92 -15.98 35.95
CA PRO A 33 31.72 -17.14 36.80
C PRO A 33 31.74 -18.41 35.96
N THR A 34 32.45 -19.43 36.45
CA THR A 34 32.42 -20.79 35.91
C THR A 34 30.99 -21.32 36.00
N PRO A 35 30.39 -21.84 34.91
CA PRO A 35 29.07 -22.44 34.98
C PRO A 35 29.11 -23.70 35.85
N THR A 36 28.25 -23.75 36.86
CA THR A 36 27.81 -24.99 37.50
C THR A 36 27.24 -25.91 36.41
N PRO A 37 27.48 -27.23 36.44
CA PRO A 37 26.87 -28.14 35.47
C PRO A 37 25.34 -28.10 35.65
N THR A 38 24.68 -27.45 34.71
CA THR A 38 23.22 -27.52 34.53
C THR A 38 22.85 -28.94 34.13
N PRO A 39 21.77 -29.54 34.68
CA PRO A 39 21.23 -30.79 34.17
C PRO A 39 20.99 -30.66 32.67
N THR A 40 21.36 -31.68 31.90
CA THR A 40 21.21 -31.73 30.45
C THR A 40 19.81 -31.26 30.05
N ALA A 41 19.71 -30.04 29.53
CA ALA A 41 18.49 -29.56 28.93
C ALA A 41 18.15 -30.48 27.76
N PRO A 42 16.88 -30.87 27.55
CA PRO A 42 16.50 -31.57 26.34
C PRO A 42 16.96 -30.71 25.15
N THR A 43 17.63 -31.34 24.20
CA THR A 43 18.07 -30.72 22.95
C THR A 43 16.92 -29.88 22.41
N GLU A 44 17.07 -28.56 22.45
CA GLU A 44 16.12 -27.65 21.81
C GLU A 44 16.20 -27.95 20.31
N GLN A 45 15.25 -28.76 19.84
CA GLN A 45 15.06 -28.99 18.43
C GLN A 45 14.96 -27.62 17.78
N ALA A 46 15.80 -27.36 16.78
CA ALA A 46 15.62 -26.22 15.89
C ALA A 46 14.12 -26.12 15.56
N PRO A 47 13.48 -24.94 15.65
CA PRO A 47 12.05 -24.82 15.45
C PRO A 47 11.72 -25.54 14.15
N THR A 48 10.92 -26.60 14.26
CA THR A 48 10.41 -27.35 13.12
C THR A 48 9.89 -26.31 12.13
N PRO A 49 10.33 -26.31 10.86
CA PRO A 49 9.83 -25.35 9.90
C PRO A 49 8.32 -25.41 9.98
N ALA A 50 7.68 -24.27 10.23
CA ALA A 50 6.23 -24.17 10.19
C ALA A 50 5.76 -24.89 8.92
N PRO A 51 4.72 -25.74 8.98
CA PRO A 51 4.23 -26.44 7.81
C PRO A 51 4.13 -25.44 6.67
N ALA A 52 4.76 -25.74 5.54
CA ALA A 52 4.71 -24.87 4.37
C ALA A 52 3.24 -24.52 4.12
N ALA A 53 2.93 -23.22 4.05
CA ALA A 53 1.56 -22.79 3.82
C ALA A 53 0.99 -23.58 2.63
N PRO A 54 -0.24 -24.11 2.75
CA PRO A 54 -0.81 -24.93 1.71
C PRO A 54 -0.78 -24.18 0.38
N ALA A 55 -0.45 -24.89 -0.70
CA ALA A 55 -0.33 -24.29 -2.01
C ALA A 55 -1.63 -23.54 -2.39
N PRO A 56 -1.53 -22.33 -3.00
CA PRO A 56 -2.69 -21.59 -3.49
C PRO A 56 -3.60 -22.45 -4.35
N GLN A 57 -4.90 -22.42 -4.07
CA GLN A 57 -5.92 -23.16 -4.83
C GLN A 57 -6.61 -22.25 -5.85
N PRO A 58 -7.02 -22.76 -7.03
CA PRO A 58 -7.78 -21.99 -8.00
C PRO A 58 -9.04 -21.36 -7.38
N ILE A 59 -9.35 -20.13 -7.80
CA ILE A 59 -10.49 -19.39 -7.27
C ILE A 59 -11.75 -19.79 -8.07
N PRO A 60 -12.83 -20.24 -7.42
CA PRO A 60 -14.07 -20.58 -8.10
C PRO A 60 -14.60 -19.43 -8.97
N GLY A 61 -14.86 -19.73 -10.25
CA GLY A 61 -15.35 -18.77 -11.22
C GLY A 61 -14.29 -17.87 -11.87
N VAL A 62 -13.02 -17.96 -11.45
CA VAL A 62 -11.90 -17.27 -12.11
C VAL A 62 -11.19 -18.26 -13.03
N PRO A 63 -11.22 -18.05 -14.37
CA PRO A 63 -10.52 -18.93 -15.30
C PRO A 63 -9.00 -18.79 -15.16
N ALA A 64 -8.29 -19.85 -15.54
CA ALA A 64 -6.85 -19.77 -15.74
C ALA A 64 -6.53 -18.72 -16.82
N PHE A 65 -5.54 -17.87 -16.55
CA PHE A 65 -5.13 -16.83 -17.48
C PHE A 65 -4.29 -17.42 -18.62
N ASP A 66 -4.75 -17.21 -19.85
CA ASP A 66 -4.04 -17.64 -21.05
C ASP A 66 -2.91 -16.66 -21.39
N VAL A 67 -1.71 -16.97 -20.91
CA VAL A 67 -0.50 -16.19 -21.16
C VAL A 67 -0.11 -16.14 -22.64
N SER A 68 -0.58 -17.10 -23.47
CA SER A 68 -0.23 -17.16 -24.89
C SER A 68 -0.87 -16.04 -25.73
N LYS A 69 -1.89 -15.36 -25.19
CA LYS A 69 -2.48 -14.15 -25.79
C LYS A 69 -1.51 -12.97 -25.88
N TYR A 70 -0.44 -12.98 -25.09
CA TYR A 70 0.51 -11.87 -24.96
C TYR A 70 1.95 -12.31 -25.30
N PRO A 71 2.22 -12.80 -26.53
CA PRO A 71 3.55 -13.30 -26.90
C PRO A 71 4.60 -12.18 -27.02
N ASN A 72 4.15 -10.94 -27.20
CA ASN A 72 4.94 -9.72 -27.27
C ASN A 72 4.20 -8.59 -26.52
N GLU A 73 4.87 -7.46 -26.28
CA GLU A 73 4.22 -6.28 -25.73
C GLU A 73 3.04 -5.85 -26.63
N PRO A 74 1.82 -5.72 -26.09
CA PRO A 74 0.66 -5.30 -26.87
C PRO A 74 0.68 -3.78 -27.14
N GLN A 75 0.14 -3.39 -28.29
CA GLN A 75 -0.33 -2.03 -28.52
C GLN A 75 -1.74 -1.89 -27.94
N VAL A 76 -1.98 -0.86 -27.14
CA VAL A 76 -3.27 -0.61 -26.49
C VAL A 76 -3.92 0.65 -27.04
N ARG A 77 -5.22 0.58 -27.30
CA ARG A 77 -6.06 1.74 -27.59
C ARG A 77 -6.44 2.42 -26.28
N VAL A 78 -5.89 3.59 -26.04
CA VAL A 78 -6.08 4.39 -24.82
C VAL A 78 -7.14 5.45 -25.09
N TYR A 79 -8.23 5.44 -24.32
CA TYR A 79 -9.17 6.54 -24.26
C TYR A 79 -8.58 7.67 -23.41
N MET A 80 -8.31 8.81 -24.05
CA MET A 80 -7.80 10.04 -23.45
C MET A 80 -8.98 10.84 -22.89
N ALA A 81 -9.31 10.63 -21.61
CA ALA A 81 -10.54 11.14 -20.99
C ALA A 81 -10.63 12.68 -20.99
N ASP A 82 -9.50 13.37 -20.96
CA ASP A 82 -9.41 14.84 -21.03
C ASP A 82 -9.72 15.39 -22.42
N LYS A 83 -9.47 14.59 -23.47
CA LYS A 83 -9.62 14.99 -24.88
C LYS A 83 -10.83 14.35 -25.58
N GLY A 84 -11.43 13.32 -24.98
CA GLY A 84 -12.48 12.52 -25.62
C GLY A 84 -12.00 11.80 -26.90
N SER A 85 -10.72 11.43 -26.97
CA SER A 85 -10.11 10.81 -28.16
C SER A 85 -9.44 9.49 -27.83
N ILE A 86 -9.20 8.65 -28.85
CA ILE A 86 -8.48 7.38 -28.69
C ILE A 86 -7.12 7.48 -29.35
N THR A 87 -6.07 7.14 -28.62
CA THR A 87 -4.69 7.04 -29.12
C THR A 87 -4.17 5.63 -28.93
N THR A 88 -3.37 5.12 -29.87
CA THR A 88 -2.71 3.82 -29.73
C THR A 88 -1.28 4.01 -29.26
N MET A 89 -0.85 3.26 -28.24
CA MET A 89 0.53 3.26 -27.76
C MET A 89 0.94 1.88 -27.23
N ALA A 90 2.24 1.69 -27.03
CA ALA A 90 2.77 0.50 -26.39
C ALA A 90 2.31 0.44 -24.92
N LEU A 91 1.96 -0.74 -24.41
CA LEU A 91 1.44 -0.87 -23.04
C LEU A 91 2.43 -0.33 -22.00
N GLU A 92 3.72 -0.57 -22.14
CA GLU A 92 4.71 -0.10 -21.17
C GLU A 92 4.81 1.43 -21.15
N MET A 93 4.61 2.10 -22.28
CA MET A 93 4.52 3.57 -22.34
C MET A 93 3.26 4.10 -21.61
N TYR A 94 2.15 3.39 -21.70
CA TYR A 94 0.96 3.70 -20.89
C TYR A 94 1.27 3.52 -19.40
N ILE A 95 1.93 2.42 -19.01
CA ILE A 95 2.30 2.16 -17.62
C ILE A 95 3.24 3.24 -17.08
N GLU A 96 4.24 3.71 -17.82
CA GLU A 96 5.08 4.83 -17.40
C GLU A 96 4.24 6.05 -16.98
N GLY A 97 3.26 6.44 -17.79
CA GLY A 97 2.37 7.56 -17.48
C GLY A 97 1.47 7.30 -16.27
N VAL A 98 1.10 6.05 -16.00
CA VAL A 98 0.37 5.65 -14.78
C VAL A 98 1.27 5.79 -13.55
N ILE A 99 2.47 5.21 -13.59
CA ILE A 99 3.39 5.23 -12.44
C ILE A 99 3.79 6.66 -12.07
N ALA A 100 4.03 7.50 -13.07
CA ALA A 100 4.39 8.91 -12.85
C ALA A 100 3.28 9.75 -12.19
N GLN A 101 2.05 9.25 -12.15
CA GLN A 101 0.92 9.91 -11.51
C GLN A 101 0.47 9.24 -10.20
N GLU A 102 0.61 7.93 -10.10
CA GLU A 102 0.19 7.15 -8.94
C GLU A 102 1.21 7.20 -7.79
N MET A 103 2.49 7.40 -8.10
CA MET A 103 3.57 7.63 -7.13
C MET A 103 4.34 8.89 -7.51
N GLU A 104 5.05 9.49 -6.55
CA GLU A 104 6.00 10.56 -6.93
C GLU A 104 7.14 9.93 -7.76
N PRO A 105 7.50 10.52 -8.92
CA PRO A 105 8.48 9.92 -9.83
C PRO A 105 9.89 9.70 -9.25
N ASP A 106 10.24 10.34 -8.13
CA ASP A 106 11.53 10.23 -7.46
C ASP A 106 11.51 9.27 -6.25
N TRP A 107 10.40 8.54 -6.04
CA TRP A 107 10.31 7.51 -5.02
C TRP A 107 11.32 6.37 -5.25
N PRO A 108 11.64 5.58 -4.19
CA PRO A 108 12.57 4.46 -4.30
C PRO A 108 12.23 3.52 -5.45
N MET A 109 13.26 3.12 -6.20
CA MET A 109 13.14 2.28 -7.40
C MET A 109 12.26 1.05 -7.18
N GLU A 110 12.47 0.32 -6.08
CA GLU A 110 11.73 -0.91 -5.79
C GLU A 110 10.25 -0.66 -5.46
N ALA A 111 9.89 0.53 -4.97
CA ALA A 111 8.49 0.92 -4.76
C ALA A 111 7.81 1.23 -6.10
N LEU A 112 8.47 1.99 -6.97
CA LEU A 112 8.00 2.27 -8.34
C LEU A 112 7.86 0.97 -9.15
N ALA A 113 8.81 0.04 -9.03
CA ALA A 113 8.78 -1.25 -9.70
C ALA A 113 7.66 -2.15 -9.17
N ALA A 114 7.40 -2.18 -7.85
CA ALA A 114 6.25 -2.90 -7.30
C ALA A 114 4.92 -2.34 -7.82
N GLN A 115 4.79 -1.00 -7.88
CA GLN A 115 3.62 -0.34 -8.47
C GLN A 115 3.49 -0.67 -9.96
N ALA A 116 4.58 -0.75 -10.73
CA ALA A 116 4.54 -1.14 -12.13
C ALA A 116 3.96 -2.54 -12.34
N ILE A 117 4.33 -3.52 -11.50
CA ILE A 117 3.75 -4.88 -11.53
C ILE A 117 2.25 -4.84 -11.21
N ALA A 118 1.84 -4.12 -10.15
CA ALA A 118 0.43 -3.98 -9.78
C ALA A 118 -0.39 -3.30 -10.89
N SER A 119 0.06 -2.14 -11.37
CA SER A 119 -0.61 -1.37 -12.41
C SER A 119 -0.71 -2.13 -13.73
N ARG A 120 0.33 -2.85 -14.16
CA ARG A 120 0.28 -3.69 -15.35
C ARG A 120 -0.74 -4.83 -15.21
N THR A 121 -0.76 -5.48 -14.05
CA THR A 121 -1.73 -6.54 -13.77
C THR A 121 -3.16 -6.00 -13.82
N LEU A 122 -3.41 -4.82 -13.22
CA LEU A 122 -4.72 -4.18 -13.22
C LEU A 122 -5.15 -3.78 -14.64
N THR A 123 -4.21 -3.25 -15.43
CA THR A 123 -4.42 -2.93 -16.85
C THR A 123 -4.81 -4.15 -17.66
N ILE A 124 -4.06 -5.27 -17.56
CA ILE A 124 -4.39 -6.51 -18.26
C ILE A 124 -5.75 -7.06 -17.79
N SER A 125 -6.06 -6.95 -16.49
CA SER A 125 -7.36 -7.37 -15.97
C SER A 125 -8.52 -6.55 -16.56
N ALA A 126 -8.35 -5.25 -16.76
CA ALA A 126 -9.36 -4.39 -17.40
C ALA A 126 -9.57 -4.74 -18.88
N ILE A 127 -8.48 -5.04 -19.59
CA ILE A 127 -8.51 -5.47 -20.99
C ILE A 127 -9.26 -6.80 -21.13
N GLU A 128 -8.90 -7.83 -20.35
CA GLU A 128 -9.58 -9.13 -20.40
C GLU A 128 -11.05 -9.03 -20.01
N ALA A 129 -11.39 -8.17 -19.05
CA ALA A 129 -12.78 -7.94 -18.64
C ALA A 129 -13.58 -7.07 -19.63
N GLY A 130 -12.90 -6.40 -20.58
CA GLY A 130 -13.50 -5.50 -21.56
C GLY A 130 -14.25 -4.31 -20.93
N THR A 131 -13.85 -3.87 -19.74
CA THR A 131 -14.56 -2.81 -18.99
C THR A 131 -14.55 -1.50 -19.74
N ILE A 132 -13.38 -1.05 -20.18
CA ILE A 132 -13.23 0.20 -20.94
C ILE A 132 -13.77 0.05 -22.36
N LYS A 133 -13.68 -1.16 -22.94
CA LYS A 133 -14.22 -1.43 -24.27
C LYS A 133 -15.72 -1.20 -24.34
N ARG A 134 -16.47 -1.56 -23.28
CA ARG A 134 -17.91 -1.31 -23.20
C ARG A 134 -18.28 0.17 -23.08
N LEU A 135 -17.42 0.99 -22.48
CA LEU A 135 -17.66 2.41 -22.25
C LEU A 135 -17.26 3.26 -23.45
N HIS A 136 -16.05 3.01 -23.99
CA HIS A 136 -15.38 3.91 -24.92
C HIS A 136 -14.90 3.24 -26.20
N ASN A 137 -15.19 1.94 -26.38
CA ASN A 137 -14.61 1.13 -27.45
C ASN A 137 -13.06 1.22 -27.50
N ALA A 138 -12.43 1.30 -26.33
CA ALA A 138 -10.98 1.35 -26.11
C ALA A 138 -10.53 0.27 -25.14
N ASP A 139 -9.23 -0.03 -25.09
CA ASP A 139 -8.68 -1.08 -24.23
C ASP A 139 -8.48 -0.58 -22.78
N VAL A 140 -8.01 0.67 -22.64
CA VAL A 140 -7.67 1.30 -21.34
C VAL A 140 -8.08 2.78 -21.33
N SER A 141 -8.16 3.40 -20.15
CA SER A 141 -8.55 4.81 -19.97
C SER A 141 -7.52 5.57 -19.13
N THR A 142 -7.43 6.89 -19.34
CA THR A 142 -6.63 7.81 -18.52
C THR A 142 -7.41 8.42 -17.35
N SER A 143 -8.70 8.09 -17.19
CA SER A 143 -9.50 8.51 -16.03
C SER A 143 -9.23 7.62 -14.83
N LYS A 144 -8.94 8.24 -13.68
CA LYS A 144 -8.77 7.56 -12.39
C LYS A 144 -10.07 6.92 -11.88
N GLU A 145 -11.22 7.43 -12.31
CA GLU A 145 -12.54 6.88 -11.97
C GLU A 145 -12.85 5.60 -12.74
N GLU A 146 -12.24 5.43 -13.91
CA GLU A 146 -12.48 4.29 -14.80
C GLU A 146 -11.40 3.21 -14.68
N LEU A 147 -10.15 3.60 -14.42
CA LEU A 147 -9.05 2.66 -14.28
C LEU A 147 -7.96 3.16 -13.32
N GLN A 148 -7.07 4.03 -13.78
CA GLN A 148 -5.88 4.47 -13.05
C GLN A 148 -5.54 5.91 -13.42
N ALA A 149 -4.91 6.65 -12.51
CA ALA A 149 -4.50 8.02 -12.80
C ALA A 149 -3.33 8.01 -13.81
N TYR A 150 -3.24 9.04 -14.66
CA TYR A 150 -2.28 9.08 -15.77
C TYR A 150 -1.72 10.50 -15.98
N ALA A 151 -0.39 10.64 -16.03
CA ALA A 151 0.30 11.92 -16.26
C ALA A 151 1.65 11.69 -16.99
N PRO A 152 1.66 11.51 -18.31
CA PRO A 152 2.86 11.17 -19.07
C PRO A 152 3.92 12.29 -19.02
N GLN A 153 3.51 13.54 -18.79
CA GLN A 153 4.41 14.67 -18.62
C GLN A 153 5.27 14.61 -17.34
N LYS A 154 4.92 13.74 -16.37
CA LYS A 154 5.68 13.54 -15.13
C LYS A 154 6.73 12.42 -15.24
N VAL A 155 6.76 11.69 -16.36
CA VAL A 155 7.68 10.54 -16.54
C VAL A 155 9.13 11.03 -16.53
N ASN A 156 9.93 10.46 -15.62
CA ASN A 156 11.37 10.67 -15.52
C ASN A 156 12.13 9.34 -15.75
N ASP A 157 13.46 9.38 -15.66
CA ASP A 157 14.30 8.19 -15.88
C ASP A 157 14.08 7.10 -14.81
N SER A 158 13.78 7.48 -13.57
CA SER A 158 13.47 6.52 -12.49
C SER A 158 12.20 5.72 -12.79
N VAL A 159 11.15 6.39 -13.28
CA VAL A 159 9.90 5.75 -13.72
C VAL A 159 10.18 4.80 -14.90
N ARG A 160 10.88 5.27 -15.94
CA ARG A 160 11.23 4.43 -17.10
C ARG A 160 12.01 3.20 -16.68
N GLN A 161 13.01 3.36 -15.81
CA GLN A 161 13.82 2.25 -15.32
C GLN A 161 13.01 1.27 -14.47
N ALA A 162 12.10 1.75 -13.61
CA ALA A 162 11.21 0.89 -12.83
C ALA A 162 10.30 0.04 -13.72
N VAL A 163 9.67 0.67 -14.72
CA VAL A 163 8.82 -0.02 -15.70
C VAL A 163 9.63 -1.01 -16.54
N ALA A 164 10.81 -0.61 -17.03
CA ALA A 164 11.69 -1.48 -17.80
C ALA A 164 12.20 -2.69 -17.00
N SER A 165 12.56 -2.50 -15.73
CA SER A 165 13.06 -3.58 -14.86
C SER A 165 12.01 -4.66 -14.57
N THR A 166 10.73 -4.30 -14.64
CA THR A 166 9.57 -5.19 -14.41
C THR A 166 8.78 -5.44 -15.68
N ARG A 167 9.39 -5.19 -16.85
CA ARG A 167 8.73 -5.28 -18.15
C ARG A 167 8.05 -6.65 -18.33
N GLY A 168 6.77 -6.60 -18.65
CA GLY A 168 5.91 -7.78 -18.83
C GLY A 168 5.59 -8.57 -17.55
N GLU A 169 6.01 -8.11 -16.36
CA GLU A 169 5.71 -8.81 -15.11
C GLU A 169 4.31 -8.44 -14.58
N ILE A 170 3.51 -9.47 -14.29
CA ILE A 170 2.15 -9.40 -13.73
C ILE A 170 1.99 -10.37 -12.54
N LEU A 171 0.86 -10.31 -11.86
CA LEU A 171 0.49 -11.21 -10.77
C LEU A 171 -0.56 -12.25 -11.17
N LEU A 172 -0.28 -13.52 -10.87
CA LEU A 172 -1.24 -14.61 -10.94
C LEU A 172 -1.43 -15.24 -9.55
N TYR A 173 -2.63 -15.73 -9.26
CA TYR A 173 -2.94 -16.52 -8.08
C TYR A 173 -3.53 -17.86 -8.52
N ALA A 174 -2.81 -18.95 -8.26
CA ALA A 174 -3.18 -20.29 -8.72
C ALA A 174 -3.56 -20.34 -10.22
N GLY A 175 -2.78 -19.63 -11.06
CA GLY A 175 -2.99 -19.52 -12.51
C GLY A 175 -4.06 -18.52 -12.95
N GLY A 176 -4.90 -18.00 -12.06
CA GLY A 176 -5.88 -16.95 -12.36
C GLY A 176 -5.25 -15.55 -12.25
N LEU A 177 -5.71 -14.61 -13.08
CA LEU A 177 -5.23 -13.22 -13.03
C LEU A 177 -5.66 -12.52 -11.73
N VAL A 178 -4.72 -11.85 -11.06
CA VAL A 178 -4.97 -11.17 -9.78
C VAL A 178 -5.68 -9.83 -10.01
N ASN A 179 -6.72 -9.55 -9.22
CA ASN A 179 -7.20 -8.19 -9.03
C ASN A 179 -6.17 -7.44 -8.17
N SER A 180 -5.46 -6.50 -8.78
CA SER A 180 -4.28 -5.84 -8.22
C SER A 180 -4.57 -4.38 -7.87
N ILE A 181 -5.79 -4.10 -7.40
CA ILE A 181 -6.13 -2.81 -6.80
C ILE A 181 -5.12 -2.46 -5.71
N TYR A 182 -4.81 -1.18 -5.63
CA TYR A 182 -3.88 -0.60 -4.68
C TYR A 182 -4.50 0.66 -4.06
N SER A 183 -3.82 1.21 -3.04
CA SER A 183 -4.27 2.40 -2.34
C SER A 183 -3.10 3.20 -1.75
N SER A 184 -3.31 4.50 -1.48
CA SER A 184 -2.23 5.38 -1.02
C SER A 184 -1.63 4.94 0.31
N CYS A 185 -2.48 4.73 1.31
CA CYS A 185 -2.04 4.26 2.61
C CYS A 185 -3.12 3.38 3.26
N ASN A 186 -2.81 2.11 3.48
CA ASN A 186 -3.75 1.14 4.05
C ASN A 186 -3.98 1.36 5.56
N GLY A 187 -3.20 2.22 6.23
CA GLY A 187 -3.31 2.47 7.66
C GLY A 187 -2.65 1.37 8.51
N GLN A 188 -1.51 0.86 8.03
CA GLN A 188 -0.71 -0.23 8.62
C GLN A 188 -1.34 -1.63 8.57
N ILE A 189 -2.54 -1.78 8.00
CA ILE A 189 -3.21 -3.07 7.83
C ILE A 189 -4.05 -3.09 6.54
N GLY A 190 -3.88 -4.13 5.73
CA GLY A 190 -4.66 -4.36 4.52
C GLY A 190 -6.13 -4.66 4.84
N ALA A 191 -7.03 -4.33 3.92
CA ALA A 191 -8.45 -4.65 3.99
C ALA A 191 -8.78 -5.92 3.19
N THR A 192 -9.87 -6.59 3.55
CA THR A 192 -10.44 -7.66 2.72
C THR A 192 -11.30 -7.10 1.58
N ARG A 193 -11.70 -7.97 0.65
CA ARG A 193 -12.67 -7.64 -0.40
C ARG A 193 -13.99 -7.14 0.17
N GLU A 194 -14.49 -7.79 1.23
CA GLU A 194 -15.78 -7.50 1.85
C GLU A 194 -15.81 -6.09 2.47
N GLU A 195 -14.67 -5.63 3.00
CA GLU A 195 -14.56 -4.30 3.63
C GLU A 195 -14.55 -3.15 2.61
N SER A 196 -14.19 -3.41 1.35
CA SER A 196 -13.92 -2.34 0.37
C SER A 196 -14.64 -2.48 -0.97
N PHE A 197 -14.78 -3.69 -1.50
CA PHE A 197 -15.40 -3.97 -2.79
C PHE A 197 -16.34 -5.20 -2.74
N PRO A 198 -17.29 -5.26 -1.78
CA PRO A 198 -18.14 -6.44 -1.57
C PRO A 198 -19.05 -6.75 -2.77
N LYS A 199 -19.37 -5.74 -3.59
CA LYS A 199 -20.27 -5.85 -4.75
C LYS A 199 -19.52 -5.79 -6.07
N GLU A 200 -18.48 -4.97 -6.13
CA GLU A 200 -17.72 -4.66 -7.35
C GLU A 200 -16.80 -5.82 -7.77
N ILE A 201 -16.30 -6.61 -6.82
CA ILE A 201 -15.48 -7.79 -7.08
C ILE A 201 -16.31 -9.04 -6.80
N ALA A 202 -16.71 -9.73 -7.87
CA ALA A 202 -17.67 -10.84 -7.80
C ALA A 202 -17.11 -12.13 -7.18
N HIS A 203 -15.82 -12.40 -7.38
CA HIS A 203 -15.18 -13.64 -6.95
C HIS A 203 -14.44 -13.46 -5.62
N PRO A 204 -14.24 -14.55 -4.85
CA PRO A 204 -13.34 -14.53 -3.70
C PRO A 204 -11.94 -14.07 -4.09
N THR A 205 -11.28 -13.31 -3.22
CA THR A 205 -9.90 -12.83 -3.43
C THR A 205 -9.06 -13.26 -2.23
N PRO A 206 -8.61 -14.52 -2.16
CA PRO A 206 -7.82 -15.03 -1.04
C PRO A 206 -6.49 -14.29 -0.85
N TYR A 207 -6.03 -13.53 -1.85
CA TYR A 207 -4.87 -12.65 -1.79
C TYR A 207 -5.17 -11.25 -1.20
N PHE A 208 -6.42 -10.89 -0.92
CA PHE A 208 -6.77 -9.67 -0.17
C PHE A 208 -6.88 -9.99 1.32
N GLN A 209 -5.72 -10.08 1.96
CA GLN A 209 -5.58 -10.40 3.38
C GLN A 209 -5.21 -9.17 4.20
N PRO A 210 -5.53 -9.14 5.50
CA PRO A 210 -5.15 -8.06 6.41
C PRO A 210 -3.66 -8.12 6.79
N VAL A 211 -2.80 -8.02 5.78
CA VAL A 211 -1.35 -7.95 5.95
C VAL A 211 -0.96 -6.62 6.57
N THR A 212 -0.01 -6.64 7.50
CA THR A 212 0.46 -5.43 8.16
C THR A 212 1.66 -4.83 7.44
N ASP A 213 1.84 -3.53 7.56
CA ASP A 213 3.04 -2.84 7.09
C ASP A 213 3.44 -1.69 8.04
N ASN A 214 4.52 -1.00 7.71
CA ASN A 214 4.98 0.16 8.49
C ASN A 214 4.86 1.48 7.70
N CYS A 215 3.80 1.64 6.89
CA CYS A 215 3.63 2.80 6.01
C CYS A 215 3.73 4.17 6.73
N PHE A 216 3.36 4.24 8.02
CA PHE A 216 3.46 5.47 8.81
C PHE A 216 4.88 5.92 9.13
N LYS A 217 5.90 5.08 8.90
CA LYS A 217 7.31 5.48 9.08
C LYS A 217 7.67 6.68 8.19
N TYR A 218 7.15 6.73 6.96
CA TYR A 218 7.46 7.77 5.99
C TYR A 218 6.24 8.52 5.44
N ALA A 219 5.01 8.02 5.64
CA ALA A 219 3.81 8.73 5.20
C ALA A 219 3.70 10.13 5.84
N PRO A 220 3.16 11.14 5.14
CA PRO A 220 2.84 12.45 5.71
C PRO A 220 1.74 12.35 6.77
N GLU A 221 1.76 13.25 7.78
CA GLU A 221 0.79 13.21 8.89
C GLU A 221 -0.68 13.25 8.43
N ASN A 222 -0.98 14.05 7.40
CA ASN A 222 -2.33 14.16 6.82
C ASN A 222 -2.76 12.91 6.01
N VAL A 223 -1.86 11.97 5.75
CA VAL A 223 -2.13 10.66 5.16
C VAL A 223 -2.22 9.60 6.26
N LYS A 224 -1.39 9.69 7.31
CA LYS A 224 -1.41 8.75 8.45
C LYS A 224 -2.75 8.78 9.16
N SER A 225 -3.19 9.97 9.54
CA SER A 225 -4.41 10.16 10.33
C SER A 225 -5.17 11.40 9.87
N TRP A 226 -6.46 11.42 10.18
CA TRP A 226 -7.33 12.52 9.80
C TRP A 226 -8.53 12.61 10.74
N THR A 227 -9.08 13.82 10.84
CA THR A 227 -10.34 14.10 11.53
C THR A 227 -11.25 14.84 10.57
N VAL A 228 -12.53 14.45 10.50
CA VAL A 228 -13.54 15.16 9.72
C VAL A 228 -14.82 15.31 10.53
N LYS A 229 -15.44 16.48 10.43
CA LYS A 229 -16.75 16.78 10.98
C LYS A 229 -17.78 16.78 9.86
N ILE A 230 -18.85 16.00 10.02
CA ILE A 230 -19.91 15.84 9.02
C ILE A 230 -21.26 16.09 9.70
N PRO A 231 -22.13 16.98 9.16
CA PRO A 231 -23.47 17.17 9.70
C PRO A 231 -24.23 15.84 9.79
N GLY A 232 -24.91 15.61 10.92
CA GLY A 232 -25.68 14.39 11.16
C GLY A 232 -26.71 14.13 10.06
N SER A 233 -27.33 15.18 9.55
CA SER A 233 -28.26 15.12 8.41
C SER A 233 -27.63 14.55 7.14
N GLN A 234 -26.36 14.86 6.86
CA GLN A 234 -25.66 14.31 5.70
C GLN A 234 -25.30 12.83 5.89
N VAL A 235 -24.90 12.44 7.11
CA VAL A 235 -24.64 11.02 7.43
C VAL A 235 -25.94 10.21 7.34
N ALA A 236 -27.04 10.74 7.87
CA ALA A 236 -28.35 10.11 7.80
C ALA A 236 -28.85 9.99 6.35
N ALA A 237 -28.71 11.06 5.55
CA ALA A 237 -29.03 11.04 4.12
C ALA A 237 -28.19 10.02 3.35
N ALA A 238 -26.87 9.92 3.61
CA ALA A 238 -25.99 8.95 2.99
C ALA A 238 -26.43 7.50 3.27
N ILE A 239 -26.93 7.22 4.47
CA ILE A 239 -27.44 5.89 4.87
C ILE A 239 -28.89 5.67 4.39
N GLY A 240 -29.61 6.73 4.02
CA GLY A 240 -31.04 6.70 3.76
C GLY A 240 -31.87 6.44 5.02
N TYR A 241 -31.44 7.00 6.15
CA TYR A 241 -32.09 6.89 7.45
C TYR A 241 -32.84 8.19 7.80
N ASN A 242 -34.12 8.07 8.20
CA ASN A 242 -35.01 9.21 8.45
C ASN A 242 -35.22 9.50 9.96
N GLY A 243 -34.63 8.70 10.85
CA GLY A 243 -34.73 8.91 12.29
C GLY A 243 -33.69 9.91 12.80
N SER A 244 -33.45 9.91 14.12
CA SER A 244 -32.45 10.81 14.71
C SER A 244 -31.05 10.41 14.23
N PRO A 245 -30.25 11.31 13.61
CA PRO A 245 -28.88 10.99 13.23
C PRO A 245 -28.04 10.46 14.39
N ALA A 246 -28.35 10.88 15.62
CA ALA A 246 -27.71 10.42 16.84
C ALA A 246 -27.86 8.92 17.12
N ASP A 247 -28.69 8.18 16.36
CA ASP A 247 -28.88 6.73 16.49
C ASP A 247 -27.93 5.92 15.58
N ILE A 248 -27.25 6.58 14.65
CA ILE A 248 -26.35 5.92 13.68
C ILE A 248 -25.09 5.42 14.38
N ARG A 249 -24.76 4.15 14.16
CA ARG A 249 -23.59 3.48 14.74
C ARG A 249 -22.83 2.71 13.67
N ILE A 250 -21.54 2.48 13.92
CA ILE A 250 -20.81 1.39 13.26
C ILE A 250 -21.39 0.10 13.81
N LEU A 251 -22.02 -0.69 12.94
CA LEU A 251 -22.70 -1.93 13.31
C LEU A 251 -21.71 -3.11 13.34
N GLU A 252 -20.72 -3.10 12.46
CA GLU A 252 -19.76 -4.19 12.32
C GLU A 252 -18.45 -3.66 11.74
N LYS A 253 -17.33 -4.21 12.24
CA LYS A 253 -15.99 -4.00 11.69
C LYS A 253 -15.48 -5.29 11.09
N GLY A 254 -14.79 -5.21 9.96
CA GLY A 254 -14.13 -6.35 9.35
C GLY A 254 -12.77 -6.65 9.97
N PRO A 255 -12.03 -7.64 9.44
CA PRO A 255 -10.76 -8.10 10.00
C PRO A 255 -9.67 -7.02 10.09
N SER A 256 -9.69 -6.00 9.23
CA SER A 256 -8.74 -4.89 9.28
C SER A 256 -9.12 -3.81 10.30
N GLY A 257 -10.29 -3.92 10.91
CA GLY A 257 -10.87 -2.88 11.77
C GLY A 257 -11.64 -1.80 10.99
N ARG A 258 -11.74 -1.92 9.67
CA ARG A 258 -12.57 -1.04 8.83
C ARG A 258 -14.05 -1.28 9.08
N ILE A 259 -14.86 -0.25 8.86
CA ILE A 259 -16.31 -0.38 8.88
C ILE A 259 -16.72 -1.40 7.81
N LEU A 260 -17.28 -2.53 8.24
CA LEU A 260 -17.96 -3.44 7.34
C LEU A 260 -19.40 -2.96 7.15
N TYR A 261 -20.09 -2.64 8.25
CA TYR A 261 -21.45 -2.10 8.20
C TYR A 261 -21.67 -0.91 9.12
N ILE A 262 -22.46 0.06 8.65
CA ILE A 262 -22.93 1.24 9.38
C ILE A 262 -24.44 1.39 9.20
N GLY A 263 -25.14 1.91 10.22
CA GLY A 263 -26.59 2.07 10.14
C GLY A 263 -27.28 2.38 11.46
N ALA A 264 -28.61 2.39 11.42
CA ALA A 264 -29.52 2.58 12.55
C ALA A 264 -30.89 1.96 12.23
N GLY A 265 -31.57 1.42 13.25
CA GLY A 265 -32.86 0.74 13.08
C GLY A 265 -32.76 -0.39 12.05
N SER A 266 -33.62 -0.38 11.03
CA SER A 266 -33.60 -1.36 9.94
C SER A 266 -32.62 -1.02 8.80
N LYS A 267 -31.96 0.14 8.83
CA LYS A 267 -31.01 0.54 7.79
C LYS A 267 -29.64 -0.04 8.09
N LYS A 268 -29.05 -0.70 7.09
CA LYS A 268 -27.71 -1.29 7.10
C LYS A 268 -27.05 -1.01 5.76
N MET A 269 -25.84 -0.48 5.78
CA MET A 269 -25.06 -0.12 4.59
C MET A 269 -23.61 -0.58 4.75
N TYR A 270 -22.97 -1.00 3.66
CA TYR A 270 -21.53 -1.30 3.68
C TYR A 270 -20.71 -0.04 3.97
N GLY A 271 -19.61 -0.16 4.72
CA GLY A 271 -18.72 0.97 4.97
C GLY A 271 -18.17 1.60 3.68
N SER A 272 -17.90 0.78 2.67
CA SER A 272 -17.47 1.23 1.34
C SER A 272 -18.53 2.07 0.63
N ASP A 273 -19.80 1.65 0.65
CA ASP A 273 -20.94 2.41 0.12
C ASP A 273 -21.11 3.74 0.84
N PHE A 274 -20.99 3.72 2.17
CA PHE A 274 -21.08 4.93 2.99
C PHE A 274 -19.97 5.92 2.65
N ARG A 275 -18.72 5.45 2.51
CA ARG A 275 -17.57 6.28 2.11
C ARG A 275 -17.81 6.91 0.73
N ARG A 276 -18.35 6.15 -0.22
CA ARG A 276 -18.72 6.64 -1.56
C ARG A 276 -19.79 7.73 -1.48
N ALA A 277 -20.85 7.51 -0.70
CA ALA A 277 -21.95 8.47 -0.54
C ALA A 277 -21.52 9.78 0.16
N VAL A 278 -20.59 9.71 1.11
CA VAL A 278 -20.02 10.88 1.79
C VAL A 278 -19.01 11.63 0.92
N GLY A 279 -18.25 10.90 0.12
CA GLY A 279 -17.18 11.40 -0.74
C GLY A 279 -15.78 10.96 -0.27
N TYR A 280 -14.98 10.44 -1.19
CA TYR A 280 -13.68 9.84 -0.90
C TYR A 280 -12.63 10.81 -0.33
N ASP A 281 -12.73 12.11 -0.62
CA ASP A 281 -11.82 13.13 -0.10
C ASP A 281 -12.24 13.64 1.29
N ARG A 282 -13.52 13.47 1.65
CA ARG A 282 -14.07 13.85 2.96
C ARG A 282 -13.85 12.75 3.97
N LEU A 283 -14.20 11.52 3.61
CA LEU A 283 -13.95 10.32 4.41
C LEU A 283 -12.80 9.53 3.76
N LYS A 284 -11.56 9.89 4.12
CA LYS A 284 -10.35 9.39 3.46
C LYS A 284 -10.21 7.86 3.48
N SER A 285 -10.77 7.19 4.50
CA SER A 285 -10.83 5.73 4.58
C SER A 285 -11.97 5.27 5.49
N THR A 286 -12.29 3.98 5.49
CA THR A 286 -13.25 3.35 6.42
C THR A 286 -12.61 2.83 7.71
N LEU A 287 -11.30 3.06 7.92
CA LEU A 287 -10.58 2.63 9.13
C LEU A 287 -10.75 3.70 10.19
N ILE A 288 -11.88 3.64 10.88
CA ILE A 288 -12.31 4.61 11.88
C ILE A 288 -11.87 4.16 13.27
N THR A 289 -11.06 5.01 13.91
CA THR A 289 -10.61 4.82 15.29
C THR A 289 -11.59 5.43 16.29
N GLU A 290 -12.29 6.50 15.90
CA GLU A 290 -13.26 7.19 16.75
C GLU A 290 -14.42 7.75 15.93
N MET A 291 -15.65 7.60 16.43
CA MET A 291 -16.87 8.18 15.88
C MET A 291 -17.72 8.71 17.03
N THR A 292 -17.87 10.03 17.13
CA THR A 292 -18.70 10.68 18.15
C THR A 292 -19.79 11.53 17.50
N TYR A 293 -20.89 11.77 18.23
CA TYR A 293 -21.97 12.65 17.79
C TYR A 293 -22.15 13.78 18.80
N GLU A 294 -21.88 15.01 18.38
CA GLU A 294 -21.93 16.20 19.22
C GLU A 294 -22.42 17.43 18.43
N GLY A 295 -23.31 18.22 19.05
CA GLY A 295 -23.82 19.46 18.45
C GLY A 295 -24.40 19.28 17.04
N GLY A 296 -25.13 18.19 16.78
CA GLY A 296 -25.73 17.90 15.48
C GLY A 296 -24.78 17.37 14.41
N ASN A 297 -23.54 17.01 14.78
CA ASN A 297 -22.51 16.57 13.85
C ASN A 297 -21.87 15.26 14.31
N PHE A 298 -21.47 14.45 13.34
CA PHE A 298 -20.52 13.38 13.57
C PHE A 298 -19.09 13.90 13.45
N VAL A 299 -18.23 13.51 14.40
CA VAL A 299 -16.78 13.66 14.29
C VAL A 299 -16.18 12.28 14.08
N PHE A 300 -15.54 12.08 12.94
CA PHE A 300 -14.83 10.85 12.61
C PHE A 300 -13.33 11.10 12.71
N LYS A 301 -12.63 10.23 13.44
CA LYS A 301 -11.17 10.10 13.36
C LYS A 301 -10.82 8.78 12.70
N GLY A 302 -9.88 8.82 11.78
CA GLY A 302 -9.50 7.63 11.03
C GLY A 302 -8.05 7.65 10.59
N LEU A 303 -7.65 6.51 10.02
CA LEU A 303 -6.29 6.21 9.62
C LEU A 303 -6.19 5.89 8.13
N GLY A 304 -5.05 6.22 7.54
CA GLY A 304 -4.75 5.95 6.13
C GLY A 304 -5.63 6.71 5.14
N TRP A 305 -5.38 6.47 3.86
CA TRP A 305 -6.09 7.08 2.75
C TRP A 305 -6.26 6.05 1.63
N GLY A 306 -7.51 5.74 1.30
CA GLY A 306 -7.83 4.85 0.20
C GLY A 306 -8.79 3.72 0.61
N ASN A 307 -8.93 2.77 -0.30
CA ASN A 307 -9.75 1.58 -0.09
C ASN A 307 -9.08 0.55 0.85
N GLY A 308 -7.76 0.62 1.06
CA GLY A 308 -7.04 -0.25 1.98
C GLY A 308 -6.74 -1.66 1.45
N VAL A 309 -7.17 -2.03 0.24
CA VAL A 309 -6.96 -3.35 -0.35
C VAL A 309 -5.68 -3.37 -1.19
N GLY A 310 -4.97 -4.49 -1.16
CA GLY A 310 -3.78 -4.73 -1.99
C GLY A 310 -2.59 -3.83 -1.62
N LEU A 311 -1.81 -3.43 -2.62
CA LEU A 311 -0.58 -2.66 -2.44
C LEU A 311 -0.85 -1.31 -1.74
N CYS A 312 -0.19 -1.11 -0.59
CA CYS A 312 -0.11 0.18 0.09
C CYS A 312 1.08 0.98 -0.46
N GLN A 313 0.84 2.11 -1.13
CA GLN A 313 1.91 2.88 -1.78
C GLN A 313 2.97 3.37 -0.78
N TRP A 314 2.55 3.97 0.34
CA TRP A 314 3.47 4.39 1.40
C TRP A 314 4.14 3.21 2.15
N GLY A 315 3.49 2.06 2.16
CA GLY A 315 4.07 0.84 2.70
C GLY A 315 5.13 0.25 1.77
N ALA A 316 4.89 0.26 0.45
CA ALA A 316 5.88 -0.07 -0.57
C ALA A 316 7.10 0.85 -0.50
N TYR A 317 6.87 2.17 -0.35
CA TYR A 317 7.94 3.13 -0.08
C TYR A 317 8.78 2.71 1.13
N THR A 318 8.12 2.35 2.23
CA THR A 318 8.79 1.95 3.47
C THR A 318 9.61 0.68 3.29
N PHE A 319 9.03 -0.36 2.68
CA PHE A 319 9.76 -1.59 2.40
C PHE A 319 10.95 -1.37 1.48
N ALA A 320 10.81 -0.54 0.45
CA ALA A 320 11.90 -0.20 -0.46
C ALA A 320 13.02 0.58 0.27
N LYS A 321 12.69 1.51 1.17
CA LYS A 321 13.67 2.21 2.03
C LYS A 321 14.38 1.26 3.00
N ASP A 322 13.70 0.20 3.40
CA ASP A 322 14.25 -0.86 4.26
C ASP A 322 14.95 -1.97 3.44
N GLY A 323 15.17 -1.76 2.14
CA GLY A 323 15.99 -2.61 1.27
C GLY A 323 15.26 -3.84 0.67
N LYS A 324 13.92 -3.87 0.70
CA LYS A 324 13.14 -4.93 0.03
C LYS A 324 13.09 -4.71 -1.47
N GLN A 325 13.18 -5.81 -2.22
CA GLN A 325 12.99 -5.80 -3.67
C GLN A 325 11.51 -5.78 -4.04
N ALA A 326 11.18 -5.27 -5.22
CA ALA A 326 9.82 -5.12 -5.73
C ALA A 326 9.01 -6.42 -5.69
N LYS A 327 9.65 -7.56 -6.00
CA LYS A 327 9.02 -8.89 -5.95
C LYS A 327 8.65 -9.32 -4.53
N ASP A 328 9.42 -8.92 -3.52
CA ASP A 328 9.10 -9.21 -2.12
C ASP A 328 7.97 -8.28 -1.64
N ILE A 329 8.04 -7.00 -2.02
CA ILE A 329 7.00 -6.01 -1.72
C ILE A 329 5.66 -6.49 -2.28
N ILE A 330 5.61 -6.84 -3.57
CA ILE A 330 4.34 -7.20 -4.21
C ILE A 330 3.76 -8.51 -3.64
N LYS A 331 4.59 -9.50 -3.32
CA LYS A 331 4.15 -10.76 -2.71
C LYS A 331 3.66 -10.58 -1.28
N HIS A 332 4.17 -9.58 -0.55
CA HIS A 332 3.65 -9.22 0.77
C HIS A 332 2.20 -8.72 0.67
N TYR A 333 1.91 -7.86 -0.31
CA TYR A 333 0.57 -7.26 -0.47
C TYR A 333 -0.45 -8.15 -1.17
N TYR A 334 0.00 -9.15 -1.92
CA TYR A 334 -0.86 -10.16 -2.55
C TYR A 334 -0.38 -11.57 -2.17
N PRO A 335 -0.60 -12.03 -0.91
CA PRO A 335 -0.10 -13.31 -0.44
C PRO A 335 -0.57 -14.48 -1.31
N GLY A 336 0.36 -15.39 -1.62
CA GLY A 336 0.11 -16.53 -2.49
C GLY A 336 0.10 -16.21 -3.99
N ALA A 337 0.20 -14.94 -4.37
CA ALA A 337 0.39 -14.57 -5.77
C ALA A 337 1.83 -14.85 -6.24
N GLU A 338 1.97 -15.22 -7.49
CA GLU A 338 3.24 -15.37 -8.19
C GLU A 338 3.44 -14.27 -9.22
N VAL A 339 4.70 -13.87 -9.42
CA VAL A 339 5.06 -12.93 -10.49
C VAL A 339 5.31 -13.73 -11.76
N LYS A 340 4.51 -13.46 -12.79
CA LYS A 340 4.63 -14.08 -14.11
C LYS A 340 5.07 -13.06 -15.14
N LYS A 341 6.08 -13.39 -15.94
CA LYS A 341 6.52 -12.56 -17.08
C LYS A 341 5.81 -13.01 -18.36
N LEU A 342 5.16 -12.07 -19.05
CA LEU A 342 4.42 -12.30 -20.30
C LEU A 342 5.27 -12.06 -21.54
N TRP A 343 5.94 -10.92 -21.61
CA TRP A 343 6.83 -10.53 -22.71
C TRP A 343 8.18 -10.03 -22.19
N LYS A 344 9.14 -9.87 -23.10
CA LYS A 344 10.48 -9.37 -22.79
C LYS A 344 10.63 -7.88 -22.99
#